data_AF-A0A7S2ZSN7-F1
#
_entry.id   AF-A0A7S2ZSN7-F1
#
_cell.length_a   1.000
_cell.length_b   1.000
_cell.length_c   1.000
_cell.angle_alpha   90.00
_cell.angle_beta   90.00
_cell.angle_gamma   90.00
#
_symmetry.space_group_name_H-M   'P 1'
#
loop_
_entity.id
_entity.type
_entity.pdbx_description
1 polymer ?
#
loop_
_entity_poly.entity_id
_entity_poly.type
_entity_poly.pdbx_seq_one_letter_code
_entity_poly.pdbx_strand_id
1 'polypeptide(L)'
;MAEAQVPKDDQKIKDALAEKALGNDAYQKKEFDKAIEHYDKAMELNPDEMSFLTNRSAVKFEMNDLDGAIADCEEAIKQNKERGLHTDFKIIARAHARIGNAYVKKGELSNAIGAYENSLLEAHDDKVYTSLRETKKRKVEEEERAYMDPEKSQDERKAGNEFFKIGKYPEAIQK
;
A
#
# COMPACT_ATOMS: atom_id res chain seq x y z
N MET A 1 25.64 -6.26 29.01
CA MET A 1 24.58 -7.14 29.52
C MET A 1 24.06 -7.89 28.32
N ALA A 2 24.23 -9.21 28.27
CA ALA A 2 23.75 -10.01 27.15
C ALA A 2 22.24 -10.22 27.33
N GLU A 3 21.43 -9.73 26.38
CA GLU A 3 20.02 -10.06 26.33
C GLU A 3 19.92 -11.57 26.10
N ALA A 4 19.46 -12.28 27.12
CA ALA A 4 19.18 -13.70 27.02
C ALA A 4 18.01 -13.86 26.05
N GLN A 5 18.32 -14.27 24.82
CA GLN A 5 17.34 -14.68 23.83
C GLN A 5 16.57 -15.85 24.44
N VAL A 6 15.29 -15.64 24.78
CA VAL A 6 14.38 -16.69 25.24
C VAL A 6 14.46 -17.82 24.19
N PRO A 7 14.79 -19.07 24.58
CA PRO A 7 14.87 -20.14 23.59
C PRO A 7 13.52 -20.27 22.91
N LYS A 8 13.46 -19.90 21.63
CA LYS A 8 12.25 -20.07 20.83
C LYS A 8 11.98 -21.56 20.75
N ASP A 9 10.74 -21.95 21.03
CA ASP A 9 10.32 -23.34 20.94
C ASP A 9 10.35 -23.76 19.46
N ASP A 10 11.40 -24.49 19.07
CA ASP A 10 11.64 -24.93 17.70
C ASP A 10 10.43 -25.68 17.11
N GLN A 11 9.67 -26.37 17.97
CA GLN A 11 8.46 -27.06 17.57
C GLN A 11 7.34 -26.07 17.20
N LYS A 12 7.12 -25.01 18.00
CA LYS A 12 6.14 -23.96 17.66
C LYS A 12 6.49 -23.21 16.38
N ILE A 13 7.78 -22.95 16.14
CA ILE A 13 8.21 -22.33 14.87
C ILE A 13 7.86 -23.26 13.70
N LYS A 14 8.14 -24.55 13.82
CA LYS A 14 7.81 -25.54 12.79
C LYS A 14 6.30 -25.63 12.54
N ASP A 15 5.50 -25.65 13.60
CA ASP A 15 4.05 -25.70 13.51
C ASP A 15 3.48 -24.41 12.88
N ALA A 16 4.01 -23.25 13.25
CA ALA A 16 3.64 -21.97 12.62
C ALA A 16 3.96 -21.96 11.11
N LEU A 17 5.10 -22.52 10.71
CA LEU A 17 5.46 -22.63 9.30
C LEU A 17 4.57 -23.63 8.55
N ALA A 18 4.10 -24.69 9.20
CA ALA A 18 3.13 -25.62 8.65
C ALA A 18 1.76 -24.95 8.45
N GLU A 19 1.28 -24.20 9.44
CA GLU A 19 0.06 -23.40 9.34
C GLU A 19 0.18 -22.36 8.20
N LYS A 20 1.32 -21.67 8.06
CA LYS A 20 1.56 -20.79 6.90
C LYS A 20 1.45 -21.54 5.58
N ALA A 21 1.98 -22.75 5.48
CA ALA A 21 1.92 -23.54 4.25
C ALA A 21 0.46 -23.92 3.90
N LEU A 22 -0.34 -24.28 4.91
CA LEU A 22 -1.78 -24.53 4.75
C LEU A 22 -2.52 -23.26 4.32
N GLY A 23 -2.21 -22.11 4.94
CA GLY A 23 -2.79 -20.82 4.54
C GLY A 23 -2.45 -20.45 3.10
N ASN A 24 -1.21 -20.70 2.67
CA ASN A 24 -0.80 -20.48 1.28
C ASN A 24 -1.55 -21.39 0.30
N ASP A 25 -1.74 -22.67 0.65
CA ASP A 25 -2.50 -23.62 -0.19
C ASP A 25 -3.98 -23.22 -0.30
N ALA A 26 -4.60 -22.83 0.82
CA ALA A 26 -5.96 -22.29 0.85
C ALA A 26 -6.07 -21.01 -0.01
N TYR A 27 -5.09 -20.11 0.08
CA TYR A 27 -5.04 -18.91 -0.76
C TYR A 27 -4.96 -19.24 -2.27
N GLN A 28 -4.14 -20.21 -2.68
CA GLN A 28 -4.08 -20.65 -4.08
C GLN A 28 -5.40 -21.24 -4.55
N LYS A 29 -6.14 -21.90 -3.67
CA LYS A 29 -7.49 -22.43 -3.91
C LYS A 29 -8.59 -21.37 -3.83
N LYS A 30 -8.24 -20.11 -3.52
CA LYS A 30 -9.17 -18.99 -3.25
C LYS A 30 -10.13 -19.25 -2.07
N GLU A 31 -9.74 -20.13 -1.16
CA GLU A 31 -10.44 -20.38 0.11
C GLU A 31 -9.98 -19.33 1.14
N PHE A 32 -10.37 -18.07 0.92
CA PHE A 32 -9.79 -16.92 1.61
C PHE A 32 -10.01 -16.93 3.14
N ASP A 33 -11.21 -17.27 3.60
CA ASP A 33 -11.49 -17.33 5.04
C ASP A 33 -10.60 -18.36 5.75
N LYS A 34 -10.44 -19.55 5.14
CA LYS A 34 -9.52 -20.58 5.66
C LYS A 34 -8.07 -20.14 5.62
N ALA A 35 -7.67 -19.42 4.58
CA ALA A 35 -6.32 -18.88 4.50
C ALA A 35 -6.03 -17.92 5.66
N ILE A 36 -6.98 -17.04 5.99
CA ILE A 36 -6.90 -16.15 7.15
C ILE A 36 -6.80 -16.94 8.45
N GLU A 37 -7.67 -17.95 8.67
CA GLU A 37 -7.63 -18.78 9.88
C GLU A 37 -6.26 -19.45 10.09
N HIS A 38 -5.65 -19.97 9.02
CA HIS A 38 -4.33 -20.57 9.08
C HIS A 38 -3.22 -19.55 9.37
N TYR A 39 -3.28 -18.35 8.79
CA TYR A 39 -2.31 -17.30 9.12
C TYR A 39 -2.47 -16.80 10.56
N ASP A 40 -3.69 -16.71 11.07
CA ASP A 40 -3.97 -16.32 12.45
C ASP A 40 -3.36 -17.33 13.44
N LYS A 41 -3.57 -18.64 13.21
CA LYS A 41 -2.92 -19.70 13.98
C LYS A 41 -1.39 -19.63 13.91
N ALA A 42 -0.84 -19.35 12.72
CA ALA A 42 0.61 -19.20 12.56
C ALA A 42 1.17 -18.05 13.43
N MET A 43 0.44 -16.94 13.53
CA MET A 43 0.81 -15.79 14.38
C MET A 43 0.68 -16.08 15.87
N GLU A 44 -0.31 -16.88 16.29
CA GLU A 44 -0.43 -17.33 17.68
C GLU A 44 0.77 -18.20 18.09
N LEU A 45 1.24 -19.06 17.18
CA LEU A 45 2.37 -19.97 17.41
C LEU A 45 3.72 -19.26 17.37
N ASN A 46 3.91 -18.33 16.42
CA ASN A 46 5.13 -17.55 16.26
C ASN A 46 4.81 -16.09 15.88
N PRO A 47 4.62 -15.20 16.87
CA PRO A 47 4.22 -13.83 16.62
C PRO A 47 5.36 -12.94 16.09
N ASP A 48 6.58 -13.45 15.98
CA ASP A 48 7.75 -12.70 15.52
C ASP A 48 7.96 -12.80 13.99
N GLU A 49 7.15 -13.60 13.30
CA GLU A 49 7.32 -13.84 11.88
C GLU A 49 6.45 -12.90 11.03
N MET A 50 7.09 -11.89 10.46
CA MET A 50 6.44 -10.88 9.61
C MET A 50 5.69 -11.49 8.42
N SER A 51 6.17 -12.60 7.86
CA SER A 51 5.57 -13.16 6.64
C SER A 51 4.11 -13.57 6.80
N PHE A 52 3.64 -13.91 8.01
CA PHE A 52 2.23 -14.29 8.23
C PHE A 52 1.28 -13.10 8.04
N LEU A 53 1.56 -11.96 8.68
CA LEU A 53 0.78 -10.73 8.51
C LEU A 53 0.79 -10.26 7.05
N THR A 54 1.96 -10.27 6.41
CA THR A 54 2.03 -9.87 5.01
C THR A 54 1.25 -10.83 4.12
N ASN A 55 1.23 -12.13 4.39
CA ASN A 55 0.43 -13.07 3.58
C ASN A 55 -1.08 -12.89 3.83
N ARG A 56 -1.50 -12.67 5.08
CA ARG A 56 -2.89 -12.31 5.40
C ARG A 56 -3.33 -11.03 4.69
N SER A 57 -2.45 -10.04 4.58
CA SER A 57 -2.75 -8.81 3.82
C SER A 57 -2.98 -9.06 2.34
N ALA A 58 -2.27 -10.02 1.74
CA ALA A 58 -2.53 -10.43 0.35
C ALA A 58 -3.93 -11.05 0.19
N VAL A 59 -4.36 -11.89 1.14
CA VAL A 59 -5.72 -12.45 1.15
C VAL A 59 -6.76 -11.34 1.23
N LYS A 60 -6.61 -10.41 2.18
CA LYS A 60 -7.54 -9.28 2.36
C LYS A 60 -7.61 -8.38 1.13
N PHE A 61 -6.47 -8.15 0.46
CA PHE A 61 -6.42 -7.40 -0.79
C PHE A 61 -7.25 -8.06 -1.91
N GLU A 62 -7.16 -9.38 -2.04
CA GLU A 62 -7.98 -10.16 -3.00
C GLU A 62 -9.48 -10.13 -2.63
N MET A 63 -9.81 -10.13 -1.33
CA MET A 63 -11.16 -9.93 -0.82
C MET A 63 -11.68 -8.49 -0.94
N ASN A 64 -10.86 -7.57 -1.48
CA ASN A 64 -11.17 -6.14 -1.57
C ASN A 64 -11.28 -5.42 -0.21
N ASP A 65 -10.82 -6.04 0.88
CA ASP A 65 -10.58 -5.40 2.16
C ASP A 65 -9.23 -4.68 2.14
N LEU A 66 -9.21 -3.52 1.47
CA LEU A 66 -7.98 -2.75 1.24
C LEU A 66 -7.44 -2.12 2.51
N ASP A 67 -8.33 -1.65 3.39
CA ASP A 67 -7.94 -1.05 4.67
C ASP A 67 -7.37 -2.11 5.62
N GLY A 68 -7.99 -3.30 5.68
CA GLY A 68 -7.46 -4.42 6.45
C GLY A 68 -6.13 -4.94 5.90
N ALA A 69 -5.92 -4.91 4.58
CA ALA A 69 -4.64 -5.26 3.97
C ALA A 69 -3.53 -4.25 4.33
N ILE A 70 -3.84 -2.94 4.29
CA ILE A 70 -2.90 -1.89 4.70
C ILE A 70 -2.53 -2.04 6.16
N ALA A 71 -3.54 -2.18 7.04
CA ALA A 71 -3.34 -2.30 8.48
C ALA A 71 -2.46 -3.52 8.84
N ASP A 72 -2.67 -4.66 8.19
CA ASP A 72 -1.84 -5.86 8.41
C ASP A 72 -0.37 -5.63 8.02
N CYS A 73 -0.10 -4.97 6.89
CA CYS A 73 1.27 -4.65 6.48
C CYS A 73 1.92 -3.62 7.41
N GLU A 74 1.21 -2.58 7.81
CA GLU A 74 1.71 -1.56 8.73
C GLU A 74 2.03 -2.14 10.11
N GLU A 75 1.16 -3.00 10.63
CA GLU A 75 1.40 -3.71 11.87
C GLU A 75 2.62 -4.63 11.76
N ALA A 76 2.80 -5.32 10.63
CA ALA A 76 3.96 -6.17 10.40
C ALA A 76 5.27 -5.36 10.47
N ILE A 77 5.32 -4.21 9.78
CA ILE A 77 6.47 -3.30 9.78
C ILE A 77 6.73 -2.75 11.20
N LYS A 78 5.67 -2.34 11.90
CA LYS A 78 5.74 -1.80 13.25
C LYS A 78 6.29 -2.82 14.24
N GLN A 79 5.74 -4.04 14.26
CA GLN A 79 6.20 -5.11 15.15
C GLN A 79 7.67 -5.46 14.91
N ASN A 80 8.11 -5.48 13.65
CA ASN A 80 9.50 -5.72 13.32
C ASN A 80 10.43 -4.64 13.90
N LYS A 81 10.05 -3.37 13.78
CA LYS A 81 10.82 -2.25 14.34
C LYS A 81 10.81 -2.26 15.87
N GLU A 82 9.66 -2.45 16.49
CA GLU A 82 9.49 -2.42 17.95
C GLU A 82 10.21 -3.57 18.64
N ARG A 83 10.20 -4.77 18.04
CA ARG A 83 10.85 -5.95 18.59
C ARG A 83 12.31 -6.11 18.15
N GLY A 84 12.85 -5.16 17.37
CA GLY A 84 14.22 -5.23 16.87
C GLY A 84 14.50 -6.46 15.99
N LEU A 85 13.47 -6.97 15.31
CA LEU A 85 13.58 -8.18 14.49
C LEU A 85 14.44 -7.90 13.26
N HIS A 86 15.39 -8.80 12.98
CA HIS A 86 16.28 -8.71 11.82
C HIS A 86 15.66 -9.42 10.61
N THR A 87 14.43 -9.04 10.28
CA THR A 87 13.72 -9.59 9.11
C THR A 87 14.41 -9.14 7.83
N ASP A 88 14.43 -10.01 6.82
CA ASP A 88 14.96 -9.69 5.49
C ASP A 88 14.30 -8.41 4.94
N PHE A 89 15.13 -7.43 4.56
CA PHE A 89 14.72 -6.15 3.96
C PHE A 89 13.73 -6.34 2.80
N LYS A 90 13.81 -7.46 2.07
CA LYS A 90 12.86 -7.82 1.00
C LYS A 90 11.44 -8.05 1.50
N ILE A 91 11.24 -8.51 2.72
CA ILE A 91 9.90 -8.71 3.30
C ILE A 91 9.32 -7.36 3.70
N ILE A 92 10.13 -6.47 4.27
CA ILE A 92 9.74 -5.09 4.61
C ILE A 92 9.37 -4.33 3.32
N ALA A 93 10.23 -4.41 2.30
CA ALA A 93 9.96 -3.87 0.97
C ALA A 93 8.63 -4.40 0.40
N ARG A 94 8.40 -5.72 0.47
CA ARG A 94 7.15 -6.32 0.01
C ARG A 94 5.92 -5.81 0.77
N ALA A 95 6.03 -5.58 2.08
CA ALA A 95 4.93 -5.03 2.87
C ALA A 95 4.57 -3.61 2.38
N HIS A 96 5.58 -2.76 2.18
CA HIS A 96 5.39 -1.43 1.59
C HIS A 96 4.82 -1.48 0.17
N ALA A 97 5.28 -2.39 -0.69
CA ALA A 97 4.73 -2.57 -2.03
C ALA A 97 3.26 -2.99 -2.00
N ARG A 98 2.86 -3.87 -1.06
CA ARG A 98 1.46 -4.27 -0.87
C ARG A 98 0.58 -3.10 -0.41
N ILE A 99 1.09 -2.26 0.49
CA ILE A 99 0.43 -1.00 0.90
C ILE A 99 0.23 -0.10 -0.33
N GLY A 100 1.28 0.06 -1.16
CA GLY A 100 1.20 0.82 -2.40
C GLY A 100 0.11 0.31 -3.34
N ASN A 101 0.07 -1.01 -3.58
CA ASN A 101 -0.97 -1.64 -4.41
C ASN A 101 -2.38 -1.39 -3.86
N ALA A 102 -2.56 -1.49 -2.53
CA ALA A 102 -3.84 -1.22 -1.87
C ALA A 102 -4.29 0.24 -2.08
N TYR A 103 -3.40 1.21 -1.86
CA TYR A 103 -3.71 2.62 -2.11
C TYR A 103 -4.00 2.92 -3.59
N VAL A 104 -3.29 2.29 -4.52
CA VAL A 104 -3.59 2.42 -5.96
C VAL A 104 -5.02 1.95 -6.26
N LYS A 105 -5.43 0.82 -5.67
CA LYS A 105 -6.78 0.26 -5.86
C LYS A 105 -7.87 1.10 -5.17
N LYS A 106 -7.55 1.81 -4.09
CA LYS A 106 -8.41 2.82 -3.46
C LYS A 106 -8.49 4.14 -4.25
N GLY A 107 -7.56 4.39 -5.19
CA GLY A 107 -7.43 5.66 -5.89
C GLY A 107 -6.63 6.73 -5.13
N GLU A 108 -6.02 6.38 -4.01
CA GLU A 108 -5.22 7.29 -3.19
C GLU A 108 -3.76 7.36 -3.69
N LEU A 109 -3.57 7.93 -4.89
CA LEU A 109 -2.30 7.84 -5.61
C LEU A 109 -1.11 8.48 -4.87
N SER A 110 -1.33 9.54 -4.09
CA SER A 110 -0.28 10.15 -3.27
C SER A 110 0.25 9.20 -2.19
N ASN A 111 -0.66 8.50 -1.50
CA ASN A 111 -0.29 7.52 -0.47
C ASN A 111 0.40 6.31 -1.09
N ALA A 112 -0.05 5.87 -2.27
CA ALA A 112 0.60 4.81 -3.03
C ALA A 112 2.04 5.14 -3.42
N ILE A 113 2.30 6.37 -3.89
CA ILE A 113 3.65 6.84 -4.25
C ILE A 113 4.59 6.74 -3.05
N GLY A 114 4.18 7.28 -1.90
CA GLY A 114 5.00 7.21 -0.69
C GLY A 114 5.28 5.78 -0.24
N ALA A 115 4.29 4.89 -0.35
CA ALA A 115 4.47 3.48 -0.02
C ALA A 115 5.47 2.77 -0.96
N TYR A 116 5.41 3.00 -2.28
CA TYR A 116 6.38 2.43 -3.21
C TYR A 116 7.79 3.02 -3.04
N GLU A 117 7.91 4.31 -2.72
CA GLU A 117 9.20 4.93 -2.40
C GLU A 117 9.83 4.30 -1.16
N ASN A 118 9.04 4.09 -0.09
CA ASN A 118 9.48 3.35 1.08
C ASN A 118 9.89 1.91 0.74
N SER A 119 9.14 1.22 -0.15
CA SER A 119 9.52 -0.12 -0.61
C SER A 119 10.89 -0.14 -1.28
N LEU A 120 11.16 0.83 -2.16
CA LEU A 120 12.41 0.90 -2.93
C LEU A 120 13.60 1.37 -2.09
N LEU A 121 13.35 2.06 -0.98
CA LEU A 121 14.36 2.39 0.01
C LEU A 121 14.90 1.13 0.71
N GLU A 122 14.01 0.18 1.01
CA GLU A 122 14.35 -1.08 1.67
C GLU A 122 15.03 -2.08 0.72
N ALA A 123 14.46 -2.29 -0.47
CA ALA A 123 15.05 -3.16 -1.47
C ALA A 123 14.62 -2.75 -2.89
N HIS A 124 15.58 -2.75 -3.81
CA HIS A 124 15.28 -2.51 -5.22
C HIS A 124 14.44 -3.65 -5.82
N ASP A 125 13.34 -3.29 -6.49
CA ASP A 125 12.46 -4.19 -7.22
C ASP A 125 11.93 -3.48 -8.48
N ASP A 126 12.24 -4.04 -9.66
CA ASP A 126 11.86 -3.47 -10.96
C ASP A 126 10.34 -3.35 -11.16
N LYS A 127 9.56 -4.28 -10.60
CA LYS A 127 8.09 -4.25 -10.70
C LYS A 127 7.52 -3.12 -9.87
N VAL A 128 8.07 -2.91 -8.67
CA VAL A 128 7.70 -1.79 -7.80
C VAL A 128 8.09 -0.46 -8.44
N TYR A 129 9.29 -0.37 -9.02
CA TYR A 129 9.72 0.83 -9.75
C TYR A 129 8.79 1.17 -10.93
N THR A 130 8.38 0.16 -11.69
CA THR A 130 7.41 0.34 -12.78
C THR A 130 6.07 0.83 -12.25
N SER A 131 5.55 0.21 -11.18
CA SER A 131 4.29 0.58 -10.53
C SER A 131 4.32 2.01 -9.98
N LEU A 132 5.44 2.43 -9.39
CA LEU A 132 5.66 3.80 -8.92
C LEU A 132 5.59 4.80 -10.08
N ARG A 133 6.29 4.51 -11.20
CA ARG A 133 6.30 5.38 -12.37
C ARG A 133 4.90 5.54 -12.96
N GLU A 134 4.15 4.44 -13.09
CA GLU A 134 2.76 4.45 -13.58
C GLU A 134 1.84 5.22 -12.64
N THR A 135 1.99 5.04 -11.33
CA THR A 135 1.20 5.75 -10.32
C THR A 135 1.47 7.26 -10.34
N LYS A 136 2.74 7.66 -10.47
CA LYS A 136 3.12 9.08 -10.64
C LYS A 136 2.51 9.69 -11.90
N LYS A 137 2.55 8.96 -13.02
CA LYS A 137 1.95 9.41 -14.29
C LYS A 137 0.44 9.62 -14.13
N ARG A 138 -0.27 8.62 -13.58
CA ARG A 138 -1.71 8.69 -13.33
C ARG A 138 -2.10 9.88 -12.45
N LYS A 139 -1.32 10.16 -11.40
CA LYS A 139 -1.57 11.31 -10.53
C LYS A 139 -1.49 12.63 -11.29
N VAL A 140 -0.46 12.83 -12.11
CA VAL A 140 -0.33 14.03 -12.94
C VAL A 140 -1.48 14.14 -13.93
N GLU A 141 -1.85 13.05 -14.61
CA GLU A 141 -2.98 13.03 -15.55
C GLU A 141 -4.32 13.37 -14.86
N GLU A 142 -4.53 12.93 -13.62
CA GLU A 142 -5.71 13.28 -12.81
C GLU A 142 -5.70 14.75 -12.38
N GLU A 143 -4.56 15.28 -11.97
CA GLU A 143 -4.38 16.70 -11.61
C GLU A 143 -4.59 17.62 -12.83
N GLU A 144 -4.02 17.27 -13.98
CA GLU A 144 -4.22 17.99 -15.25
C GLU A 144 -5.69 17.95 -15.68
N ARG A 145 -6.35 16.80 -15.59
CA ARG A 145 -7.78 16.67 -15.91
C ARG A 145 -8.64 17.52 -14.99
N ALA A 146 -8.32 17.56 -13.69
CA ALA A 146 -9.02 18.39 -12.71
C ALA A 146 -8.78 19.89 -12.96
N TYR A 147 -7.63 20.27 -13.50
CA TYR A 147 -7.35 21.64 -13.92
C TYR A 147 -8.14 22.04 -15.17
N MET A 148 -8.27 21.12 -16.14
CA MET A 148 -8.96 21.32 -17.43
C MET A 148 -10.50 21.21 -17.35
N ASP A 149 -11.09 21.43 -16.18
CA ASP A 149 -12.55 21.38 -15.98
C ASP A 149 -13.28 22.35 -16.93
N PRO A 150 -14.16 21.85 -17.83
CA PRO A 150 -14.94 22.67 -18.75
C PRO A 150 -15.80 23.73 -18.05
N GLU A 151 -16.21 23.54 -16.80
CA GLU A 151 -16.97 24.56 -16.05
C GLU A 151 -16.11 25.78 -15.72
N LYS A 152 -14.86 25.58 -15.25
CA LYS A 152 -13.92 26.70 -15.04
C LYS A 152 -13.58 27.40 -16.34
N SER A 153 -13.35 26.65 -17.42
CA SER A 153 -13.09 27.23 -18.74
C SER A 153 -14.30 28.03 -19.26
N GLN A 154 -15.53 27.54 -19.04
CA GLN A 154 -16.74 28.27 -19.39
C GLN A 154 -16.98 29.50 -18.52
N ASP A 155 -16.66 29.43 -17.23
CA ASP A 155 -16.82 30.55 -16.29
C ASP A 155 -15.78 31.65 -16.52
N GLU A 156 -14.53 31.30 -16.84
CA GLU A 156 -13.53 32.28 -17.30
C GLU A 156 -13.95 32.91 -18.64
N ARG A 157 -14.54 32.13 -19.55
CA ARG A 157 -15.10 32.66 -20.80
C ARG A 157 -16.30 33.57 -20.58
N LYS A 158 -17.18 33.25 -19.63
CA LYS A 158 -18.32 34.12 -19.23
C LYS A 158 -17.81 35.40 -18.60
N ALA A 159 -16.86 35.32 -17.67
CA ALA A 159 -16.26 36.49 -17.03
C ALA A 159 -15.59 37.40 -18.07
N GLY A 160 -14.79 36.85 -18.98
CA GLY A 160 -14.18 37.61 -20.08
C GLY A 160 -15.23 38.27 -21.00
N ASN A 161 -16.31 37.56 -21.33
CA ASN A 161 -17.43 38.11 -22.11
C ASN A 161 -18.21 39.20 -21.35
N GLU A 162 -18.29 39.11 -20.02
CA GLU A 162 -18.92 40.13 -19.19
C GLU A 162 -18.09 41.41 -19.21
N PHE A 163 -16.77 41.33 -18.96
CA PHE A 163 -15.84 42.48 -19.06
C PHE A 163 -15.85 43.15 -20.43
N PHE A 164 -15.96 42.36 -21.51
CA PHE A 164 -16.11 42.87 -22.88
C PHE A 164 -17.38 43.71 -23.05
N LYS A 165 -18.52 43.27 -22.49
CA LYS A 165 -19.80 44.01 -22.55
C LYS A 165 -19.78 45.34 -21.78
N ILE A 166 -19.00 45.44 -20.71
CA ILE A 166 -18.90 46.66 -19.87
C ILE A 166 -17.84 47.65 -20.38
N GLY A 167 -17.17 47.37 -21.52
CA GLY A 167 -16.16 48.25 -22.12
C GLY A 167 -14.83 48.30 -21.37
N LYS A 168 -14.61 47.34 -20.47
CA LYS A 168 -13.45 47.22 -19.58
C LYS A 168 -12.39 46.28 -20.16
N TYR A 169 -11.85 46.68 -21.31
CA TYR A 169 -10.92 45.88 -22.11
C TYR A 169 -9.53 45.66 -21.48
N PRO A 170 -8.93 46.61 -20.74
CA PRO A 170 -7.61 46.39 -20.12
C PRO A 170 -7.63 45.33 -19.02
N GLU A 171 -8.75 45.19 -18.31
CA GLU A 171 -8.91 44.24 -17.21
C GLU A 171 -9.17 42.80 -17.70
N ALA A 172 -9.55 42.61 -18.97
CA ALA A 172 -9.79 41.30 -19.59
C ALA A 172 -8.52 40.56 -20.04
N ILE A 173 -7.37 41.26 -20.13
CA ILE A 173 -6.12 40.74 -20.69
C ILE A 173 -5.13 40.32 -19.58
N GLN A 174 -5.42 40.59 -18.30
CA GLN A 174 -4.44 40.52 -17.21
C GLN A 174 -4.60 39.32 -16.25
N LYS A 175 -5.24 38.22 -16.67
CA LYS A 175 -5.28 36.96 -15.91
C LYS A 175 -4.67 35.82 -16.71
#